data_AF-A0AA96Q3W1-F1
#
_entry.id   AF-A0AA96Q3W1-F1
#
_cell.length_a   1.000
_cell.length_b   1.000
_cell.length_c   1.000
_cell.angle_alpha   90.00
_cell.angle_beta   90.00
_cell.angle_gamma   90.00
#
_symmetry.space_group_name_H-M   'P 1'
#
loop_
_entity.id
_entity.type
_entity.pdbx_description
1 polymer ?
#
loop_
_entity_poly.entity_id
_entity_poly.type
_entity_poly.pdbx_seq_one_letter_code
_entity_poly.pdbx_strand_id
1 'polypeptide(L)'
;MKKRILKFRLAGAVVTLLGVYLMVIGYGATWSLTIATIVLIFGIAIWMMAKPEDYNSMTDIAAMIEMDRPRKIEEFYEAYKNVWTPLGSGWLGKFYTMKQTALVFGPDARGQYIYFWLTKDGIVGYVGYSFVEKFIRKQLTKPLIPVPEDVSLSVAGHLSYHSDFLMFQSELKTNLERFVKTGRVEPFMQTKPSQIYTFTEDFKLTGQHFDLEDADGNLVYAIDSTVPLKTFRIYDAAHNEVFRMTKELLHVLPTYRFYLYEEPYGTLQKKFALVKDRFSMELPEGTLELMEYAGSIGHNYRVTLNGKMLGAIMDNMDLTIQNVFFDNAFLIVYDTRYLPQLTALAVMAARELARDKDGALPNRR
;
A
#
# COMPACT_ATOMS: atom_id res chain seq x y z
N MET A 1 -21.16 8.69 16.94
CA MET A 1 -20.74 9.31 15.66
C MET A 1 -21.58 10.48 15.10
N LYS A 2 -22.93 10.40 15.01
CA LYS A 2 -23.76 11.42 14.30
C LYS A 2 -23.43 12.90 14.60
N LYS A 3 -23.25 13.25 15.88
CA LYS A 3 -22.91 14.63 16.31
C LYS A 3 -21.54 15.10 15.78
N ARG A 4 -20.55 14.21 15.69
CA ARG A 4 -19.23 14.52 15.16
C ARG A 4 -19.31 14.81 13.66
N ILE A 5 -19.97 13.93 12.90
CA ILE A 5 -20.15 14.08 11.46
C ILE A 5 -20.75 15.45 11.13
N LEU A 6 -21.82 15.83 11.83
CA LEU A 6 -22.47 17.12 11.63
C LEU A 6 -21.53 18.30 11.90
N LYS A 7 -20.77 18.25 13.01
CA LYS A 7 -19.82 19.31 13.37
C LYS A 7 -18.72 19.49 12.33
N PHE A 8 -18.08 18.39 11.92
CA PHE A 8 -16.98 18.44 10.95
C PHE A 8 -17.47 18.84 9.56
N ARG A 9 -18.63 18.32 9.11
CA ARG A 9 -19.21 18.74 7.83
C ARG A 9 -19.61 20.22 7.83
N LEU A 10 -20.25 20.71 8.89
CA LEU A 10 -20.61 22.12 8.98
C LEU A 10 -19.36 23.01 8.97
N ALA A 11 -18.36 22.69 9.80
CA ALA A 11 -17.11 23.43 9.85
C ALA A 11 -16.37 23.41 8.51
N GLY A 12 -16.26 22.22 7.89
CA GLY A 12 -15.65 22.05 6.56
C GLY A 12 -16.35 22.88 5.50
N ALA A 13 -17.69 22.84 5.42
CA ALA A 13 -18.46 23.64 4.46
C ALA A 13 -18.25 25.14 4.65
N VAL A 14 -18.27 25.63 5.90
CA VAL A 14 -18.03 27.05 6.18
C VAL A 14 -16.64 27.48 5.70
N VAL A 15 -15.60 26.70 5.97
CA VAL A 15 -14.23 27.00 5.54
C VAL A 15 -14.07 26.89 4.02
N THR A 16 -14.67 25.89 3.38
CA THR A 16 -14.68 25.76 1.92
C THR A 16 -15.38 26.94 1.25
N LEU A 17 -16.55 27.36 1.76
CA LEU A 17 -17.27 28.53 1.24
C LEU A 17 -16.46 29.82 1.41
N LEU A 18 -15.73 29.96 2.52
CA LEU A 18 -14.79 31.07 2.70
C LEU A 18 -13.66 31.04 1.66
N GLY A 19 -13.10 29.87 1.37
CA GLY A 19 -12.09 29.71 0.31
C GLY A 19 -12.61 30.13 -1.07
N VAL A 20 -13.82 29.68 -1.45
CA VAL A 20 -14.47 30.08 -2.71
C VAL A 20 -14.71 31.58 -2.75
N TYR A 21 -15.22 32.17 -1.66
CA TYR A 21 -15.45 33.61 -1.56
C TYR A 21 -14.15 34.41 -1.75
N LEU A 22 -13.05 33.97 -1.12
CA LEU A 22 -11.73 34.60 -1.29
C LEU A 22 -11.21 34.47 -2.73
N MET A 23 -11.49 33.37 -3.44
CA MET A 23 -11.15 33.25 -4.86
C MET A 23 -11.90 34.27 -5.71
N VAL A 24 -13.18 34.50 -5.43
CA VAL A 24 -14.03 35.43 -6.19
C VAL A 24 -13.59 36.88 -5.97
N ILE A 25 -13.34 37.29 -4.72
CA ILE A 25 -12.93 38.67 -4.41
C ILE A 25 -11.49 38.96 -4.80
N GLY A 26 -10.61 37.96 -4.64
CA GLY A 26 -9.20 38.07 -4.99
C GLY A 26 -8.90 37.79 -6.47
N TYR A 27 -9.91 37.76 -7.33
CA TYR A 27 -9.76 37.42 -8.74
C TYR A 27 -8.87 38.43 -9.45
N GLY A 28 -7.80 37.96 -10.07
CA GLY A 28 -6.79 38.80 -10.73
C GLY A 28 -5.54 39.12 -9.90
N ALA A 29 -5.48 38.71 -8.63
CA ALA A 29 -4.28 38.82 -7.80
C ALA A 29 -3.75 37.43 -7.36
N THR A 30 -2.48 37.16 -7.64
CA THR A 30 -1.86 35.83 -7.44
C THR A 30 -1.77 35.42 -5.96
N TRP A 31 -1.51 36.37 -5.07
CA TRP A 31 -1.36 36.10 -3.63
C TRP A 31 -2.70 35.73 -2.96
N SER A 32 -3.81 36.36 -3.35
CA SER A 32 -5.14 36.05 -2.84
C SER A 32 -5.64 34.69 -3.34
N LEU A 33 -5.36 34.34 -4.60
CA LEU A 33 -5.63 33.00 -5.14
C LEU A 33 -4.88 31.91 -4.37
N THR A 34 -3.63 32.17 -3.97
CA THR A 34 -2.83 31.23 -3.18
C THR A 34 -3.46 30.98 -1.81
N ILE A 35 -3.81 32.07 -1.08
CA ILE A 35 -4.47 31.97 0.23
C ILE A 35 -5.82 31.26 0.11
N ALA A 36 -6.62 31.64 -0.89
CA ALA A 36 -7.93 31.06 -1.11
C ALA A 36 -7.85 29.54 -1.38
N THR A 37 -6.85 29.11 -2.15
CA THR A 37 -6.58 27.70 -2.42
C THR A 37 -6.20 26.95 -1.14
N ILE A 38 -5.32 27.51 -0.31
CA ILE A 38 -4.94 26.91 0.99
C ILE A 38 -6.17 26.75 1.89
N VAL A 39 -7.00 27.79 2.02
CA VAL A 39 -8.24 27.74 2.80
C VAL A 39 -9.21 26.69 2.26
N LEU A 40 -9.35 26.59 0.94
CA LEU A 40 -10.19 25.60 0.29
C LEU A 40 -9.71 24.17 0.62
N ILE A 41 -8.41 23.90 0.51
CA ILE A 41 -7.80 22.62 0.88
C ILE A 41 -8.10 22.29 2.35
N PHE A 42 -7.94 23.25 3.26
CA PHE A 42 -8.27 23.04 4.67
C PHE A 42 -9.76 22.72 4.89
N GLY A 43 -10.67 23.42 4.20
CA GLY A 43 -12.10 23.15 4.30
C GLY A 43 -12.47 21.74 3.84
N ILE A 44 -11.92 21.32 2.70
CA ILE A 44 -12.10 19.95 2.18
C ILE A 44 -11.51 18.92 3.14
N ALA A 45 -10.31 19.14 3.67
CA ALA A 45 -9.69 18.23 4.63
C ALA A 45 -10.54 18.09 5.91
N ILE A 46 -11.06 19.20 6.46
CA ILE A 46 -11.97 19.17 7.62
C ILE A 46 -13.24 18.39 7.31
N TRP A 47 -13.82 18.59 6.13
CA TRP A 47 -14.99 17.85 5.69
C TRP A 47 -14.71 16.33 5.64
N MET A 48 -13.57 15.94 5.07
CA MET A 48 -13.20 14.54 4.93
C MET A 48 -12.86 13.86 6.28
N MET A 49 -12.39 14.62 7.27
CA MET A 49 -12.18 14.14 8.65
C MET A 49 -13.48 13.79 9.41
N ALA A 50 -14.66 13.99 8.79
CA ALA A 50 -15.95 13.76 9.41
C ALA A 50 -16.30 12.27 9.60
N LYS A 51 -15.94 11.41 8.64
CA LYS A 51 -16.26 9.98 8.64
C LYS A 51 -15.01 9.14 8.33
N PRO A 52 -14.93 7.91 8.88
CA PRO A 52 -13.83 6.99 8.55
C PRO A 52 -13.68 6.73 7.05
N GLU A 53 -14.78 6.50 6.33
CA GLU A 53 -14.77 6.25 4.88
C GLU A 53 -14.12 7.41 4.11
N ASP A 54 -14.59 8.63 4.37
CA ASP A 54 -14.10 9.85 3.73
C ASP A 54 -12.60 10.07 4.05
N TYR A 55 -12.19 9.89 5.32
CA TYR A 55 -10.81 10.09 5.74
C TYR A 55 -9.86 9.02 5.20
N ASN A 56 -10.22 7.75 5.31
CA ASN A 56 -9.41 6.62 4.85
C ASN A 56 -9.28 6.61 3.32
N SER A 57 -10.16 7.30 2.60
CA SER A 57 -10.01 7.50 1.15
C SER A 57 -8.93 8.53 0.79
N MET A 58 -8.55 9.41 1.72
CA MET A 58 -7.59 10.50 1.50
C MET A 58 -6.15 10.06 1.64
N THR A 59 -5.92 9.05 2.49
CA THR A 59 -4.59 8.74 2.98
C THR A 59 -4.51 7.29 3.40
N ASP A 60 -3.39 6.67 3.08
CA ASP A 60 -3.06 5.30 3.45
C ASP A 60 -1.99 5.28 4.57
N ILE A 61 -1.39 6.43 4.94
CA ILE A 61 -0.43 6.57 6.07
C ILE A 61 -1.11 6.64 7.43
N ALA A 62 -2.43 6.85 7.46
CA ALA A 62 -3.20 6.90 8.68
C ALA A 62 -4.59 6.30 8.43
N ALA A 63 -5.16 5.68 9.46
CA ALA A 63 -6.50 5.15 9.39
C ALA A 63 -7.35 5.66 10.54
N MET A 64 -8.60 5.97 10.25
CA MET A 64 -9.64 6.26 11.23
C MET A 64 -10.55 5.04 11.38
N ILE A 65 -10.89 4.73 12.63
CA ILE A 65 -11.75 3.61 13.00
C ILE A 65 -12.90 4.14 13.86
N GLU A 66 -14.13 3.80 13.50
CA GLU A 66 -15.31 4.07 14.34
C GLU A 66 -15.46 2.97 15.40
N MET A 67 -15.67 3.38 16.64
CA MET A 67 -15.92 2.46 17.75
C MET A 67 -17.42 2.13 17.88
N ASP A 68 -17.73 0.91 18.30
CA ASP A 68 -19.08 0.42 18.59
C ASP A 68 -19.74 1.12 19.78
N ARG A 69 -18.92 1.44 20.78
CA ARG A 69 -19.24 2.22 21.98
C ARG A 69 -18.02 3.04 22.39
N PRO A 70 -18.12 4.00 23.32
CA PRO A 70 -16.94 4.59 23.94
C PRO A 70 -16.00 3.49 24.48
N ARG A 71 -14.78 3.43 23.95
CA ARG A 71 -13.73 2.48 24.36
C ARG A 71 -12.60 3.18 25.10
N LYS A 72 -11.83 2.39 25.86
CA LYS A 72 -10.57 2.81 26.50
C LYS A 72 -9.38 2.13 25.84
N ILE A 73 -8.21 2.78 25.86
CA ILE A 73 -7.02 2.26 25.18
C ILE A 73 -6.51 0.96 25.84
N GLU A 74 -6.75 0.82 27.14
CA GLU A 74 -6.39 -0.37 27.92
C GLU A 74 -7.11 -1.63 27.41
N GLU A 75 -8.34 -1.50 26.88
CA GLU A 75 -9.06 -2.64 26.28
C GLU A 75 -8.31 -3.21 25.07
N PHE A 76 -7.67 -2.34 24.29
CA PHE A 76 -6.86 -2.74 23.14
C PHE A 76 -5.50 -3.25 23.60
N TYR A 77 -4.86 -2.61 24.58
CA TYR A 77 -3.62 -3.15 25.14
C TYR A 77 -3.78 -4.57 25.65
N GLU A 78 -4.83 -4.86 26.42
CA GLU A 78 -5.11 -6.21 26.91
C GLU A 78 -5.30 -7.23 25.77
N ALA A 79 -5.91 -6.81 24.67
CA ALA A 79 -6.15 -7.66 23.51
C ALA A 79 -4.87 -7.92 22.67
N TYR A 80 -3.98 -6.93 22.56
CA TYR A 80 -2.81 -6.98 21.66
C TYR A 80 -1.47 -7.25 22.35
N LYS A 81 -1.39 -7.20 23.69
CA LYS A 81 -0.13 -7.37 24.44
C LYS A 81 0.51 -8.75 24.30
N ASN A 82 -0.26 -9.77 23.93
CA ASN A 82 0.22 -11.15 23.72
C ASN A 82 0.13 -11.59 22.24
N VAL A 83 -0.13 -10.66 21.34
CA VAL A 83 -0.30 -10.95 19.91
C VAL A 83 1.01 -10.62 19.22
N TRP A 84 1.57 -11.60 18.52
CA TRP A 84 2.76 -11.39 17.71
C TRP A 84 2.44 -10.46 16.54
N THR A 85 3.35 -9.54 16.26
CA THR A 85 3.34 -8.69 15.06
C THR A 85 4.78 -8.51 14.57
N PRO A 86 4.98 -8.03 13.33
CA PRO A 86 6.31 -7.72 12.80
C PRO A 86 7.07 -6.68 13.63
N LEU A 87 6.35 -5.83 14.38
CA LEU A 87 6.92 -4.82 15.28
C LEU A 87 6.80 -5.22 16.76
N GLY A 88 6.74 -6.52 17.05
CA GLY A 88 6.52 -7.06 18.39
C GLY A 88 5.09 -6.81 18.89
N SER A 89 4.81 -7.18 20.14
CA SER A 89 3.46 -6.99 20.73
C SER A 89 3.17 -5.53 21.10
N GLY A 90 1.88 -5.19 21.20
CA GLY A 90 1.46 -3.85 21.57
C GLY A 90 1.79 -3.47 23.02
N TRP A 91 2.26 -2.24 23.24
CA TRP A 91 2.52 -1.65 24.56
C TRP A 91 1.98 -0.22 24.65
N LEU A 92 1.88 0.34 25.86
CA LEU A 92 1.28 1.65 26.09
C LEU A 92 2.34 2.75 26.17
N GLY A 93 2.19 3.80 25.36
CA GLY A 93 3.11 4.93 25.28
C GLY A 93 2.43 6.29 25.35
N LYS A 94 3.22 7.32 25.67
CA LYS A 94 2.86 8.73 25.51
C LYS A 94 3.78 9.41 24.53
N PHE A 95 3.23 10.36 23.79
CA PHE A 95 3.94 11.13 22.78
C PHE A 95 4.06 12.61 23.18
N TYR A 96 4.99 13.35 22.60
CA TYR A 96 5.08 14.80 22.77
C TYR A 96 3.97 15.55 22.02
N THR A 97 3.54 15.00 20.88
CA THR A 97 2.59 15.63 19.95
C THR A 97 1.12 15.41 20.32
N MET A 98 0.83 14.52 21.27
CA MET A 98 -0.54 14.18 21.69
C MET A 98 -0.62 13.97 23.19
N LYS A 99 -1.79 14.27 23.78
CA LYS A 99 -2.02 14.16 25.23
C LYS A 99 -2.44 12.76 25.65
N GLN A 100 -3.07 12.02 24.73
CA GLN A 100 -3.63 10.71 24.97
C GLN A 100 -2.54 9.66 25.10
N THR A 101 -2.85 8.59 25.82
CA THR A 101 -2.06 7.36 25.76
C THR A 101 -2.38 6.64 24.46
N ALA A 102 -1.36 6.05 23.84
CA ALA A 102 -1.51 5.24 22.63
C ALA A 102 -1.05 3.81 22.91
N LEU A 103 -1.63 2.86 22.17
CA LEU A 103 -1.07 1.54 21.95
C LEU A 103 0.00 1.67 20.86
N VAL A 104 1.20 1.14 21.08
CA VAL A 104 2.37 1.28 20.21
C VAL A 104 2.92 -0.09 19.88
N PHE A 105 3.34 -0.29 18.63
CA PHE A 105 4.04 -1.46 18.12
C PHE A 105 5.38 -0.97 17.55
N GLY A 106 6.50 -1.57 17.95
CA GLY A 106 7.85 -1.04 17.71
C GLY A 106 8.31 -0.14 18.88
N PRO A 107 9.27 0.77 18.69
CA PRO A 107 10.07 0.97 17.47
C PRO A 107 10.97 -0.23 17.16
N ASP A 108 11.24 -0.44 15.87
CA ASP A 108 12.30 -1.35 15.41
C ASP A 108 13.69 -0.69 15.46
N ALA A 109 14.71 -1.38 14.95
CA ALA A 109 16.09 -0.88 14.89
C ALA A 109 16.26 0.39 14.04
N ARG A 110 15.33 0.69 13.12
CA ARG A 110 15.31 1.91 12.29
C ARG A 110 14.48 3.02 12.93
N GLY A 111 13.90 2.80 14.10
CA GLY A 111 13.04 3.76 14.79
C GLY A 111 11.61 3.80 14.22
N GLN A 112 11.22 2.83 13.38
CA GLN A 112 9.90 2.73 12.76
C GLN A 112 8.90 2.11 13.73
N TYR A 113 7.73 2.73 13.89
CA TYR A 113 6.65 2.23 14.74
C TYR A 113 5.27 2.59 14.19
N ILE A 114 4.29 1.78 14.59
CA ILE A 114 2.87 2.06 14.38
C ILE A 114 2.23 2.30 15.73
N TYR A 115 1.32 3.27 15.79
CA TYR A 115 0.61 3.60 17.02
C TYR A 115 -0.89 3.77 16.77
N PHE A 116 -1.68 3.33 17.73
CA PHE A 116 -3.12 3.47 17.76
C PHE A 116 -3.54 4.28 18.98
N TRP A 117 -4.38 5.29 18.80
CA TRP A 117 -4.89 6.10 19.90
C TRP A 117 -6.36 6.45 19.72
N LEU A 118 -7.02 6.72 20.84
CA LEU A 118 -8.45 7.04 20.88
C LEU A 118 -8.68 8.52 21.16
N THR A 119 -9.72 9.09 20.55
CA THR A 119 -10.22 10.41 20.94
C THR A 119 -10.63 10.43 22.40
N LYS A 120 -10.69 11.63 23.01
CA LYS A 120 -11.02 11.78 24.44
C LYS A 120 -12.36 11.14 24.84
N ASP A 121 -13.32 11.11 23.93
CA ASP A 121 -14.63 10.48 24.11
C ASP A 121 -14.65 8.98 23.81
N GLY A 122 -13.54 8.41 23.31
CA GLY A 122 -13.40 6.99 23.01
C GLY A 122 -14.24 6.50 21.84
N ILE A 123 -14.81 7.39 21.02
CA ILE A 123 -15.73 7.04 19.92
C ILE A 123 -14.99 6.83 18.60
N VAL A 124 -13.79 7.41 18.46
CA VAL A 124 -12.97 7.32 17.24
C VAL A 124 -11.55 6.92 17.63
N GLY A 125 -10.97 5.99 16.87
CA GLY A 125 -9.57 5.63 16.96
C GLY A 125 -8.81 6.02 15.71
N TYR A 126 -7.51 6.24 15.87
CA TYR A 126 -6.58 6.58 14.80
C TYR A 126 -5.38 5.65 14.84
N VAL A 127 -5.07 5.02 13.72
CA VAL A 127 -3.82 4.31 13.47
C VAL A 127 -2.91 5.24 12.69
N GLY A 128 -1.67 5.40 13.13
CA GLY A 128 -0.65 6.18 12.43
C GLY A 128 0.70 5.49 12.42
N TYR A 129 1.51 5.85 11.44
CA TYR A 129 2.90 5.44 11.30
C TYR A 129 3.85 6.59 11.63
N SER A 130 5.02 6.29 12.19
CA SER A 130 6.13 7.24 12.29
C SER A 130 7.46 6.49 12.38
N PHE A 131 8.53 7.16 11.93
CA PHE A 131 9.93 6.71 12.05
C PHE A 131 10.75 7.59 13.00
N VAL A 132 10.08 8.50 13.72
CA VAL A 132 10.75 9.45 14.63
C VAL A 132 10.54 8.99 16.06
N GLU A 133 11.41 8.10 16.53
CA GLU A 133 11.35 7.53 17.89
C GLU A 133 11.28 8.63 18.96
N LYS A 134 11.99 9.75 18.76
CA LYS A 134 12.00 10.90 19.69
C LYS A 134 10.63 11.51 19.96
N PHE A 135 9.61 11.21 19.16
CA PHE A 135 8.23 11.62 19.47
C PHE A 135 7.62 10.83 20.63
N ILE A 136 8.10 9.62 20.90
CA ILE A 136 7.75 8.84 22.08
C ILE A 136 8.39 9.54 23.29
N ARG A 137 7.53 10.13 24.12
CA ARG A 137 7.92 10.84 25.34
C ARG A 137 8.17 9.87 26.49
N LYS A 138 7.32 8.86 26.63
CA LYS A 138 7.36 7.94 27.77
C LYS A 138 6.75 6.59 27.42
N GLN A 139 7.49 5.53 27.67
CA GLN A 139 6.98 4.17 27.70
C GLN A 139 6.27 3.91 29.04
N LEU A 140 5.01 3.48 29.00
CA LEU A 140 4.20 3.19 30.19
C LEU A 140 4.18 1.69 30.51
N THR A 141 4.17 0.84 29.49
CA THR A 141 4.32 -0.62 29.62
C THR A 141 5.38 -1.13 28.65
N LYS A 142 5.94 -2.31 28.91
CA LYS A 142 6.88 -2.98 27.98
C LYS A 142 6.11 -3.94 27.06
N PRO A 143 6.56 -4.13 25.81
CA PRO A 143 6.06 -5.22 24.97
C PRO A 143 6.38 -6.57 25.63
N LEU A 144 5.44 -7.51 25.60
CA LEU A 144 5.65 -8.86 26.14
C LEU A 144 6.34 -9.77 25.12
N ILE A 145 6.06 -9.54 23.82
CA ILE A 145 6.78 -10.09 22.69
C ILE A 145 7.67 -8.97 22.14
N PRO A 146 9.00 -9.10 22.20
CA PRO A 146 9.91 -8.08 21.67
C PRO A 146 9.76 -7.96 20.15
N VAL A 147 10.25 -6.85 19.60
CA VAL A 147 10.44 -6.73 18.15
C VAL A 147 11.38 -7.85 17.72
N PRO A 148 11.02 -8.65 16.69
CA PRO A 148 11.95 -9.61 16.13
C PRO A 148 13.26 -8.90 15.76
N GLU A 149 14.39 -9.44 16.19
CA GLU A 149 15.66 -9.01 15.61
C GLU A 149 15.59 -9.30 14.10
N ASP A 150 16.09 -8.39 13.27
CA ASP A 150 16.26 -8.63 11.84
C ASP A 150 17.37 -9.68 11.66
N VAL A 151 17.04 -10.94 11.94
CA VAL A 151 17.94 -12.09 11.82
C VAL A 151 17.77 -12.71 10.43
N SER A 152 17.74 -11.87 9.39
CA SER A 152 17.70 -12.37 8.03
C SER A 152 19.11 -12.70 7.55
N LEU A 153 19.51 -13.97 7.69
CA LEU A 153 20.75 -14.49 7.10
C LEU A 153 20.67 -14.62 5.55
N SER A 154 19.51 -14.29 4.95
CA SER A 154 19.24 -14.39 3.50
C SER A 154 18.40 -13.22 2.99
N VAL A 155 18.55 -12.88 1.70
CA VAL A 155 17.78 -11.81 1.01
C VAL A 155 16.27 -12.04 1.12
N ALA A 156 15.79 -13.27 0.90
CA ALA A 156 14.37 -13.60 1.01
C ALA A 156 13.83 -13.43 2.44
N GLY A 157 14.64 -13.72 3.47
CA GLY A 157 14.29 -13.45 4.86
C GLY A 157 14.12 -11.96 5.13
N HIS A 158 15.04 -11.13 4.64
CA HIS A 158 14.99 -9.68 4.80
C HIS A 158 13.75 -9.10 4.11
N LEU A 159 13.49 -9.53 2.88
CA LEU A 159 12.32 -9.12 2.11
C LEU A 159 11.02 -9.53 2.79
N SER A 160 10.95 -10.73 3.37
CA SER A 160 9.76 -11.20 4.11
C SER A 160 9.44 -10.30 5.32
N TYR A 161 10.44 -9.90 6.11
CA TYR A 161 10.24 -8.99 7.24
C TYR A 161 9.75 -7.60 6.77
N HIS A 162 10.40 -7.05 5.74
CA HIS A 162 10.04 -5.75 5.19
C HIS A 162 8.60 -5.73 4.64
N SER A 163 8.22 -6.81 3.96
CA SER A 163 6.86 -7.05 3.48
C SER A 163 5.83 -7.05 4.59
N ASP A 164 6.08 -7.82 5.64
CA ASP A 164 5.16 -7.93 6.77
C ASP A 164 4.98 -6.57 7.45
N PHE A 165 6.06 -5.80 7.60
CA PHE A 165 5.99 -4.42 8.13
C PHE A 165 5.13 -3.49 7.26
N LEU A 166 5.33 -3.48 5.94
CA LEU A 166 4.57 -2.62 5.02
C LEU A 166 3.08 -2.96 5.02
N MET A 167 2.75 -4.24 5.12
CA MET A 167 1.35 -4.69 5.18
C MET A 167 0.72 -4.50 6.57
N PHE A 168 1.53 -4.50 7.63
CA PHE A 168 1.08 -4.50 9.02
C PHE A 168 0.11 -3.36 9.34
N GLN A 169 0.31 -2.16 8.79
CA GLN A 169 -0.61 -1.05 9.05
C GLN A 169 -2.05 -1.35 8.61
N SER A 170 -2.20 -1.89 7.40
CA SER A 170 -3.50 -2.21 6.81
C SER A 170 -4.17 -3.40 7.51
N GLU A 171 -3.36 -4.39 7.90
CA GLU A 171 -3.81 -5.54 8.69
C GLU A 171 -4.24 -5.10 10.09
N LEU A 172 -3.46 -4.24 10.75
CA LEU A 172 -3.77 -3.74 12.08
C LEU A 172 -5.08 -2.97 12.07
N LYS A 173 -5.31 -2.10 11.08
CA LYS A 173 -6.60 -1.43 10.91
C LYS A 173 -7.75 -2.43 10.83
N THR A 174 -7.64 -3.43 9.94
CA THR A 174 -8.68 -4.43 9.72
C THR A 174 -8.92 -5.27 10.97
N ASN A 175 -7.85 -5.63 11.67
CA ASN A 175 -7.89 -6.40 12.91
C ASN A 175 -8.54 -5.58 14.04
N LEU A 176 -8.21 -4.30 14.18
CA LEU A 176 -8.85 -3.38 15.13
C LEU A 176 -10.34 -3.22 14.84
N GLU A 177 -10.74 -3.04 13.57
CA GLU A 177 -12.15 -2.99 13.16
C GLU A 177 -12.90 -4.29 13.50
N ARG A 178 -12.25 -5.44 13.32
CA ARG A 178 -12.81 -6.75 13.71
C ARG A 178 -12.92 -6.88 15.22
N PHE A 179 -11.89 -6.50 15.97
CA PHE A 179 -11.90 -6.53 17.42
C PHE A 179 -13.01 -5.64 18.00
N VAL A 180 -13.23 -4.46 17.41
CA VAL A 180 -14.36 -3.59 17.77
C VAL A 180 -15.70 -4.31 17.58
N LYS A 181 -15.87 -5.05 16.48
CA LYS A 181 -17.13 -5.75 16.16
C LYS A 181 -17.34 -7.07 16.93
N THR A 182 -16.27 -7.80 17.21
CA THR A 182 -16.32 -9.20 17.64
C THR A 182 -15.66 -9.47 19.00
N GLY A 183 -14.86 -8.53 19.49
CA GLY A 183 -14.05 -8.71 20.69
C GLY A 183 -12.85 -9.65 20.52
N ARG A 184 -12.55 -10.12 19.30
CA ARG A 184 -11.45 -11.06 19.01
C ARG A 184 -10.38 -10.42 18.13
N VAL A 185 -9.13 -10.68 18.49
CA VAL A 185 -7.94 -10.38 17.69
C VAL A 185 -7.55 -11.63 16.95
N GLU A 186 -7.25 -11.49 15.67
CA GLU A 186 -6.75 -12.58 14.84
C GLU A 186 -5.22 -12.52 14.76
N PRO A 187 -4.57 -13.65 14.46
CA PRO A 187 -3.16 -13.65 14.10
C PRO A 187 -2.89 -12.75 12.89
N PHE A 188 -1.75 -12.07 12.91
CA PHE A 188 -1.24 -11.31 11.76
C PHE A 188 -0.62 -12.25 10.74
N MET A 189 -0.64 -11.83 9.46
CA MET A 189 0.04 -12.60 8.43
C MET A 189 1.55 -12.55 8.65
N GLN A 190 2.21 -13.65 8.33
CA GLN A 190 3.66 -13.74 8.34
C GLN A 190 4.12 -14.30 7.00
N THR A 191 4.86 -13.49 6.26
CA THR A 191 5.42 -13.86 4.98
C THR A 191 6.59 -14.82 5.21
N LYS A 192 6.57 -15.93 4.50
CA LYS A 192 7.66 -16.91 4.52
C LYS A 192 8.65 -16.58 3.40
N PRO A 193 9.96 -16.82 3.58
CA PRO A 193 10.94 -16.67 2.51
C PRO A 193 10.54 -17.39 1.23
N SER A 194 9.97 -18.60 1.31
CA SER A 194 9.49 -19.38 0.16
C SER A 194 8.33 -18.74 -0.62
N GLN A 195 7.78 -17.61 -0.15
CA GLN A 195 6.74 -16.84 -0.82
C GLN A 195 7.31 -15.62 -1.56
N ILE A 196 8.62 -15.38 -1.43
CA ILE A 196 9.34 -14.28 -2.07
C ILE A 196 9.90 -14.75 -3.41
N TYR A 197 9.70 -13.93 -4.44
CA TYR A 197 10.29 -14.11 -5.76
C TYR A 197 10.93 -12.80 -6.21
N THR A 198 12.12 -12.86 -6.78
CA THR A 198 12.89 -11.69 -7.21
C THR A 198 13.04 -11.65 -8.72
N PHE A 199 13.16 -10.45 -9.29
CA PHE A 199 13.45 -10.28 -10.70
C PHE A 199 14.92 -9.95 -10.92
N THR A 200 15.50 -10.55 -11.95
CA THR A 200 16.78 -10.14 -12.55
C THR A 200 16.51 -9.74 -13.99
N GLU A 201 17.15 -8.67 -14.50
CA GLU A 201 17.03 -8.31 -15.93
C GLU A 201 18.35 -8.25 -16.66
N ASP A 202 18.28 -8.75 -17.89
CA ASP A 202 19.32 -8.63 -18.89
C ASP A 202 18.80 -7.80 -20.07
N PHE A 203 19.47 -6.66 -20.31
CA PHE A 203 19.17 -5.85 -21.48
C PHE A 203 19.58 -6.57 -22.78
N LYS A 204 18.61 -6.75 -23.68
CA LYS A 204 18.85 -7.27 -25.04
C LYS A 204 18.73 -6.13 -26.05
N LEU A 205 19.60 -6.09 -27.05
CA LEU A 205 19.63 -5.03 -28.08
C LEU A 205 18.30 -4.88 -28.86
N THR A 206 17.50 -5.96 -28.92
CA THR A 206 16.26 -6.06 -29.69
C THR A 206 15.01 -6.25 -28.83
N GLY A 207 15.11 -6.15 -27.49
CA GLY A 207 14.03 -6.49 -26.59
C GLY A 207 14.37 -6.34 -25.11
N GLN A 208 13.61 -7.01 -24.26
CA GLN A 208 13.90 -7.14 -22.83
C GLN A 208 13.74 -8.59 -22.41
N HIS A 209 14.54 -8.99 -21.42
CA HIS A 209 14.50 -10.29 -20.80
C HIS A 209 14.59 -10.14 -19.28
N PHE A 210 13.74 -10.85 -18.59
CA PHE A 210 13.73 -10.93 -17.13
C PHE A 210 13.67 -12.37 -16.71
N ASP A 211 14.37 -12.70 -15.64
CA ASP A 211 14.21 -13.95 -14.95
C ASP A 211 13.51 -13.67 -13.62
N LEU A 212 12.52 -14.52 -13.32
CA LEU A 212 11.88 -14.58 -12.01
C LEU A 212 12.48 -15.76 -11.26
N GLU A 213 13.10 -15.45 -10.13
CA GLU A 213 13.78 -16.43 -9.28
C GLU A 213 13.00 -16.67 -7.99
N ASP A 214 13.08 -17.89 -7.46
CA ASP A 214 12.57 -18.21 -6.11
C ASP A 214 13.52 -17.73 -5.01
N ALA A 215 13.16 -18.01 -3.76
CA ALA A 215 13.92 -17.61 -2.57
C ALA A 215 15.35 -18.18 -2.50
N ASP A 216 15.62 -19.26 -3.24
CA ASP A 216 16.92 -19.94 -3.30
C ASP A 216 17.73 -19.51 -4.55
N GLY A 217 17.19 -18.61 -5.38
CA GLY A 217 17.80 -18.12 -6.61
C GLY A 217 17.59 -19.05 -7.81
N ASN A 218 16.66 -20.00 -7.74
CA ASN A 218 16.37 -20.87 -8.88
C ASN A 218 15.43 -20.16 -9.86
N LEU A 219 15.72 -20.27 -11.16
CA LEU A 219 14.84 -19.78 -12.21
C LEU A 219 13.47 -20.47 -12.15
N VAL A 220 12.41 -19.67 -12.03
CA VAL A 220 11.01 -20.11 -12.07
C VAL A 220 10.39 -19.77 -13.41
N TYR A 221 10.50 -18.51 -13.83
CA TYR A 221 9.98 -18.04 -15.11
C TYR A 221 10.98 -17.16 -15.85
N ALA A 222 11.09 -17.37 -17.16
CA ALA A 222 11.74 -16.45 -18.08
C ALA A 222 10.68 -15.56 -18.73
N ILE A 223 10.91 -14.26 -18.79
CA ILE A 223 9.99 -13.29 -19.38
C ILE A 223 10.69 -12.59 -20.54
N ASP A 224 10.16 -12.74 -21.76
CA ASP A 224 10.72 -12.09 -22.95
C ASP A 224 9.72 -11.13 -23.61
N SER A 225 10.28 -10.08 -24.20
CA SER A 225 9.55 -9.12 -25.01
C SER A 225 10.45 -8.52 -26.08
N THR A 226 9.89 -8.28 -27.26
CA THR A 226 10.61 -7.71 -28.41
C THR A 226 10.10 -6.31 -28.66
N VAL A 227 10.99 -5.38 -29.06
CA VAL A 227 10.63 -4.00 -29.46
C VAL A 227 9.48 -4.07 -30.49
N PRO A 228 8.36 -3.35 -30.27
CA PRO A 228 8.18 -2.16 -29.42
C PRO A 228 7.75 -2.44 -27.96
N LEU A 229 8.02 -3.64 -27.42
CA LEU A 229 7.72 -4.03 -26.03
C LEU A 229 6.22 -3.97 -25.71
N LYS A 230 5.39 -4.36 -26.69
CA LYS A 230 3.93 -4.41 -26.57
C LYS A 230 3.44 -5.73 -25.97
N THR A 231 4.17 -6.82 -26.23
CA THR A 231 3.78 -8.18 -25.86
C THR A 231 4.89 -8.80 -25.04
N PHE A 232 4.58 -9.21 -23.83
CA PHE A 232 5.47 -9.96 -22.96
C PHE A 232 4.95 -11.39 -22.86
N ARG A 233 5.86 -12.35 -22.94
CA ARG A 233 5.60 -13.77 -22.80
C ARG A 233 6.37 -14.29 -21.60
N ILE A 234 5.71 -15.14 -20.82
CA ILE A 234 6.25 -15.77 -19.64
C ILE A 234 6.37 -17.26 -19.96
N TYR A 235 7.57 -17.80 -19.76
CA TYR A 235 7.91 -19.19 -20.02
C TYR A 235 8.29 -19.89 -18.73
N ASP A 236 7.88 -21.14 -18.57
CA ASP A 236 8.37 -22.02 -17.50
C ASP A 236 9.83 -22.43 -17.70
N ALA A 237 10.40 -23.15 -16.72
CA ALA A 237 11.77 -23.66 -16.78
C ALA A 237 12.01 -24.66 -17.93
N ALA A 238 10.95 -25.25 -18.51
CA ALA A 238 11.03 -26.10 -19.70
C ALA A 238 10.82 -25.30 -21.00
N HIS A 239 10.73 -23.97 -20.91
CA HIS A 239 10.53 -23.02 -22.00
C HIS A 239 9.18 -23.15 -22.73
N ASN A 240 8.13 -23.57 -22.03
CA ASN A 240 6.75 -23.52 -22.54
C ASN A 240 6.11 -22.17 -22.21
N GLU A 241 5.40 -21.55 -23.16
CA GLU A 241 4.64 -20.31 -22.91
C GLU A 241 3.49 -20.60 -21.93
N VAL A 242 3.60 -20.10 -20.70
CA VAL A 242 2.56 -20.28 -19.67
C VAL A 242 1.61 -19.09 -19.61
N PHE A 243 2.12 -17.90 -19.93
CA PHE A 243 1.33 -16.67 -19.89
C PHE A 243 1.79 -15.68 -20.95
N ARG A 244 0.85 -14.90 -21.45
CA ARG A 244 1.12 -13.81 -22.37
C ARG A 244 0.27 -12.61 -22.04
N MET A 245 0.87 -11.43 -22.04
CA MET A 245 0.15 -10.16 -21.95
C MET A 245 0.43 -9.30 -23.18
N THR A 246 -0.59 -8.61 -23.67
CA THR A 246 -0.46 -7.67 -24.79
C THR A 246 -1.14 -6.35 -24.44
N LYS A 247 -0.39 -5.25 -24.52
CA LYS A 247 -0.93 -3.89 -24.35
C LYS A 247 -1.80 -3.49 -25.53
N GLU A 248 -2.98 -2.95 -25.28
CA GLU A 248 -3.84 -2.34 -26.30
C GLU A 248 -3.50 -0.86 -26.48
N LEU A 249 -3.28 -0.42 -27.73
CA LEU A 249 -2.76 0.92 -28.04
C LEU A 249 -3.86 1.95 -28.40
N LEU A 250 -5.10 1.51 -28.63
CA LEU A 250 -6.22 2.37 -29.04
C LEU A 250 -7.14 2.76 -27.88
N HIS A 251 -6.81 2.37 -26.65
CA HIS A 251 -7.62 2.64 -25.47
C HIS A 251 -7.19 3.95 -24.80
N VAL A 252 -8.17 4.73 -24.34
CA VAL A 252 -7.96 6.01 -23.64
C VAL A 252 -7.18 5.80 -22.33
N LEU A 253 -7.44 4.68 -21.66
CA LEU A 253 -6.71 4.25 -20.47
C LEU A 253 -5.89 2.99 -20.77
N PRO A 254 -4.75 2.80 -20.08
CA PRO A 254 -3.96 1.57 -20.17
C PRO A 254 -4.82 0.32 -20.05
N THR A 255 -4.78 -0.52 -21.09
CA THR A 255 -5.56 -1.75 -21.19
C THR A 255 -4.66 -2.88 -21.70
N TYR A 256 -4.78 -4.05 -21.09
CA TYR A 256 -3.96 -5.23 -21.39
C TYR A 256 -4.84 -6.46 -21.57
N ARG A 257 -4.59 -7.24 -22.62
CA ARG A 257 -5.18 -8.57 -22.78
C ARG A 257 -4.25 -9.62 -22.22
N PHE A 258 -4.79 -10.49 -21.38
CA PHE A 258 -4.07 -11.59 -20.76
C PHE A 258 -4.50 -12.91 -21.39
N TYR A 259 -3.53 -13.79 -21.58
CA TYR A 259 -3.71 -15.16 -22.06
C TYR A 259 -2.96 -16.10 -21.11
N LEU A 260 -3.60 -17.19 -20.73
CA LEU A 260 -3.05 -18.24 -19.86
C LEU A 260 -3.06 -19.54 -20.66
N TYR A 261 -1.89 -20.14 -20.91
CA TYR A 261 -1.74 -21.30 -21.81
C TYR A 261 -2.43 -21.08 -23.16
N GLU A 262 -2.11 -19.95 -23.81
CA GLU A 262 -2.67 -19.49 -25.10
C GLU A 262 -4.16 -19.10 -25.11
N GLU A 263 -4.94 -19.52 -24.12
CA GLU A 263 -6.36 -19.21 -23.99
C GLU A 263 -6.60 -17.81 -23.44
N PRO A 264 -7.63 -17.08 -23.93
CA PRO A 264 -8.00 -15.78 -23.36
C PRO A 264 -8.32 -15.89 -21.87
N TYR A 265 -7.56 -15.18 -21.04
CA TYR A 265 -7.74 -15.19 -19.59
C TYR A 265 -8.61 -14.02 -19.11
N GLY A 266 -8.38 -12.83 -19.66
CA GLY A 266 -9.17 -11.65 -19.34
C GLY A 266 -8.55 -10.35 -19.84
N THR A 267 -9.24 -9.24 -19.58
CA THR A 267 -8.78 -7.90 -19.96
C THR A 267 -8.61 -7.05 -18.71
N LEU A 268 -7.37 -6.65 -18.44
CA LEU A 268 -7.02 -5.78 -17.33
C LEU A 268 -7.08 -4.31 -17.79
N GLN A 269 -7.81 -3.48 -17.05
CA GLN A 269 -8.02 -2.07 -17.38
C GLN A 269 -7.66 -1.17 -16.20
N LYS A 270 -6.90 -0.10 -16.46
CA LYS A 270 -6.73 0.99 -15.50
C LYS A 270 -8.09 1.63 -15.21
N LYS A 271 -8.36 1.92 -13.94
CA LYS A 271 -9.58 2.60 -13.48
C LYS A 271 -9.26 4.04 -13.13
N PHE A 272 -10.21 4.94 -13.39
CA PHE A 272 -10.11 6.30 -12.89
C PHE A 272 -10.14 6.27 -11.35
N ALA A 273 -9.05 6.72 -10.75
CA ALA A 273 -8.92 6.88 -9.31
C ALA A 273 -8.15 8.17 -9.06
N LEU A 274 -8.63 8.98 -8.10
CA LEU A 274 -8.10 10.31 -7.83
C LEU A 274 -6.75 10.28 -7.10
N VAL A 275 -6.48 9.21 -6.36
CA VAL A 275 -5.40 9.16 -5.35
C VAL A 275 -4.35 8.08 -5.62
N LYS A 276 -4.70 7.00 -6.32
CA LYS A 276 -3.83 5.83 -6.48
C LYS A 276 -4.12 5.05 -7.74
N ASP A 277 -3.11 4.37 -8.28
CA ASP A 277 -3.30 3.50 -9.41
C ASP A 277 -4.12 2.25 -9.03
N ARG A 278 -5.13 1.97 -9.86
CA ARG A 278 -5.99 0.80 -9.73
C ARG A 278 -6.22 0.19 -11.10
N PHE A 279 -6.00 -1.11 -11.21
CA PHE A 279 -6.35 -1.90 -12.37
C PHE A 279 -7.30 -3.01 -11.94
N SER A 280 -8.26 -3.36 -12.80
CA SER A 280 -9.14 -4.50 -12.54
C SER A 280 -9.42 -5.31 -13.79
N MET A 281 -9.71 -6.59 -13.58
CA MET A 281 -10.04 -7.59 -14.58
C MET A 281 -11.17 -8.46 -14.04
N GLU A 282 -12.21 -8.68 -14.83
CA GLU A 282 -13.28 -9.61 -14.50
C GLU A 282 -12.90 -11.02 -14.98
N LEU A 283 -12.93 -11.99 -14.07
CA LEU A 283 -12.71 -13.40 -14.32
C LEU A 283 -14.00 -14.19 -13.96
N PRO A 284 -14.20 -15.42 -14.48
CA PRO A 284 -15.35 -16.25 -14.13
C PRO A 284 -15.51 -16.48 -12.61
N GLU A 285 -14.40 -16.59 -11.89
CA GLU A 285 -14.34 -16.75 -10.45
C GLU A 285 -14.47 -15.43 -9.67
N GLY A 286 -14.46 -14.28 -10.36
CA GLY A 286 -14.73 -12.96 -9.80
C GLY A 286 -13.75 -11.86 -10.23
N THR A 287 -13.69 -10.79 -9.46
CA THR A 287 -12.94 -9.59 -9.85
C THR A 287 -11.51 -9.65 -9.31
N LEU A 288 -10.53 -9.65 -10.21
CA LEU A 288 -9.12 -9.45 -9.89
C LEU A 288 -8.81 -7.95 -9.86
N GLU A 289 -8.11 -7.51 -8.81
CA GLU A 289 -7.71 -6.11 -8.65
C GLU A 289 -6.23 -5.99 -8.31
N LEU A 290 -5.55 -5.09 -9.00
CA LEU A 290 -4.23 -4.58 -8.64
C LEU A 290 -4.42 -3.15 -8.12
N MET A 291 -3.98 -2.89 -6.90
CA MET A 291 -4.15 -1.58 -6.27
C MET A 291 -2.85 -1.14 -5.61
N GLU A 292 -2.43 0.09 -5.89
CA GLU A 292 -1.27 0.71 -5.24
C GLU A 292 -1.55 1.01 -3.75
N TYR A 293 -0.54 0.81 -2.91
CA TYR A 293 -0.49 1.33 -1.54
C TYR A 293 -0.08 2.79 -1.61
N ALA A 294 -1.00 3.74 -1.42
CA ALA A 294 -0.57 5.12 -1.26
C ALA A 294 0.21 5.24 0.06
N GLY A 295 1.18 6.15 0.16
CA GLY A 295 1.85 6.41 1.44
C GLY A 295 2.92 5.42 1.90
N SER A 296 3.22 4.37 1.13
CA SER A 296 4.53 3.70 1.23
C SER A 296 5.58 4.48 0.43
N ILE A 297 6.85 4.35 0.79
CA ILE A 297 7.94 4.81 -0.08
C ILE A 297 8.09 3.76 -1.21
N GLY A 298 8.20 4.21 -2.46
CA GLY A 298 8.15 3.34 -3.64
C GLY A 298 6.74 3.02 -4.15
N HIS A 299 6.66 2.30 -5.26
CA HIS A 299 5.44 1.88 -5.94
C HIS A 299 5.07 0.44 -5.56
N ASN A 300 4.44 0.30 -4.40
CA ASN A 300 4.00 -1.00 -3.89
C ASN A 300 2.55 -1.27 -4.28
N TYR A 301 2.23 -2.49 -4.69
CA TYR A 301 0.89 -2.90 -5.09
C TYR A 301 0.44 -4.16 -4.34
N ARG A 302 -0.85 -4.24 -4.05
CA ARG A 302 -1.51 -5.48 -3.65
C ARG A 302 -2.33 -6.06 -4.79
N VAL A 303 -2.42 -7.38 -4.82
CA VAL A 303 -3.26 -8.10 -5.77
C VAL A 303 -4.31 -8.90 -5.02
N THR A 304 -5.58 -8.68 -5.35
CA THR A 304 -6.71 -9.37 -4.74
C THR A 304 -7.61 -10.03 -5.79
N LEU A 305 -8.30 -11.08 -5.40
CA LEU A 305 -9.37 -11.71 -6.15
C LEU A 305 -10.59 -11.84 -5.25
N ASN A 306 -11.70 -11.16 -5.60
CA ASN A 306 -12.87 -11.00 -4.72
C ASN A 306 -12.49 -10.50 -3.31
N GLY A 307 -11.50 -9.62 -3.22
CA GLY A 307 -10.98 -9.11 -1.95
C GLY A 307 -10.08 -10.07 -1.18
N LYS A 308 -9.94 -11.34 -1.59
CA LYS A 308 -8.92 -12.24 -1.04
C LYS A 308 -7.55 -11.86 -1.60
N MET A 309 -6.57 -11.64 -0.74
CA MET A 309 -5.21 -11.34 -1.17
C MET A 309 -4.55 -12.55 -1.83
N LEU A 310 -4.00 -12.35 -3.04
CA LEU A 310 -3.24 -13.36 -3.78
C LEU A 310 -1.74 -13.15 -3.63
N GLY A 311 -1.32 -11.89 -3.53
CA GLY A 311 0.07 -11.50 -3.44
C GLY A 311 0.26 -9.99 -3.41
N ALA A 312 1.51 -9.56 -3.47
CA ALA A 312 1.93 -8.17 -3.56
C ALA A 312 3.12 -8.02 -4.52
N ILE A 313 3.25 -6.82 -5.10
CA ILE A 313 4.42 -6.39 -5.85
C ILE A 313 5.04 -5.26 -5.04
N MET A 314 6.31 -5.38 -4.70
CA MET A 314 6.95 -4.50 -3.75
C MET A 314 8.25 -3.94 -4.30
N ASP A 315 8.47 -2.66 -4.11
CA ASP A 315 9.78 -2.05 -4.33
C ASP A 315 10.69 -2.40 -3.14
N ASN A 316 11.88 -2.89 -3.43
CA ASN A 316 12.91 -3.09 -2.44
C ASN A 316 13.66 -1.78 -2.25
N MET A 317 13.43 -1.16 -1.09
CA MET A 317 14.03 0.11 -0.71
C MET A 317 15.48 -0.01 -0.20
N ASP A 318 15.95 -1.23 0.11
CA ASP A 318 17.24 -1.47 0.77
C ASP A 318 18.29 -2.13 -0.18
N LEU A 319 17.87 -2.65 -1.34
CA LEU A 319 18.78 -3.07 -2.41
C LEU A 319 19.07 -1.88 -3.34
N THR A 320 20.33 -1.48 -3.43
CA THR A 320 20.83 -0.68 -4.57
C THR A 320 21.58 -1.62 -5.49
N ILE A 321 20.85 -2.39 -6.31
CA ILE A 321 21.48 -3.12 -7.41
C ILE A 321 21.69 -2.11 -8.53
N GLN A 322 22.95 -1.76 -8.81
CA GLN A 322 23.28 -0.86 -9.91
C GLN A 322 22.94 -1.53 -11.25
N ASN A 323 22.08 -0.86 -12.04
CA ASN A 323 21.73 -1.11 -13.45
C ASN A 323 20.66 -2.17 -13.78
N VAL A 324 19.39 -1.93 -13.45
CA VAL A 324 18.25 -2.69 -14.00
C VAL A 324 17.03 -1.76 -14.18
N PHE A 325 16.23 -1.93 -15.25
CA PHE A 325 15.01 -1.18 -15.57
C PHE A 325 13.86 -1.51 -14.59
N PHE A 326 13.89 -2.70 -13.98
CA PHE A 326 13.25 -2.95 -12.69
C PHE A 326 14.07 -2.32 -11.58
N ASP A 327 13.63 -1.17 -11.09
CA ASP A 327 14.09 -0.60 -9.83
C ASP A 327 13.70 -1.58 -8.69
N ASN A 328 14.53 -2.58 -8.41
CA ASN A 328 14.50 -3.36 -7.18
C ASN A 328 13.14 -4.00 -6.79
N ALA A 329 12.26 -4.39 -7.72
CA ALA A 329 10.95 -4.95 -7.35
C ALA A 329 11.00 -6.47 -7.05
N PHE A 330 10.15 -6.94 -6.14
CA PHE A 330 9.98 -8.37 -5.82
C PHE A 330 8.49 -8.71 -5.60
N LEU A 331 8.15 -10.00 -5.67
CA LEU A 331 6.81 -10.51 -5.45
C LEU A 331 6.70 -11.18 -4.09
N ILE A 332 5.56 -10.96 -3.43
CA ILE A 332 5.04 -11.89 -2.44
C ILE A 332 3.90 -12.68 -3.07
N VAL A 333 3.92 -14.00 -2.92
CA VAL A 333 2.94 -14.90 -3.51
C VAL A 333 2.34 -15.78 -2.42
N TYR A 334 1.08 -15.53 -2.07
CA TYR A 334 0.36 -16.33 -1.06
C TYR A 334 -0.29 -17.58 -1.66
N ASP A 335 -0.57 -17.57 -2.96
CA ASP A 335 -1.19 -18.68 -3.69
C ASP A 335 -0.46 -18.87 -5.03
N THR A 336 0.45 -19.85 -5.08
CA THR A 336 1.36 -20.08 -6.21
C THR A 336 0.64 -20.47 -7.51
N ARG A 337 -0.63 -20.87 -7.44
CA ARG A 337 -1.47 -21.10 -8.62
C ARG A 337 -1.67 -19.84 -9.45
N TYR A 338 -1.52 -18.67 -8.83
CA TYR A 338 -1.62 -17.36 -9.47
C TYR A 338 -0.26 -16.73 -9.78
N LEU A 339 0.85 -17.47 -9.62
CA LEU A 339 2.19 -16.92 -9.84
C LEU A 339 2.36 -16.35 -11.26
N PRO A 340 1.98 -17.03 -12.36
CA PRO A 340 2.07 -16.45 -13.71
C PRO A 340 1.35 -15.10 -13.84
N GLN A 341 0.18 -14.97 -13.24
CA GLN A 341 -0.64 -13.77 -13.24
C GLN A 341 0.04 -12.65 -12.43
N LEU A 342 0.58 -12.97 -11.26
CA LEU A 342 1.30 -12.01 -10.41
C LEU A 342 2.56 -11.51 -11.11
N THR A 343 3.32 -12.40 -11.74
CA THR A 343 4.47 -12.05 -12.59
C THR A 343 4.05 -11.12 -13.73
N ALA A 344 2.93 -11.42 -14.40
CA ALA A 344 2.43 -10.59 -15.48
C ALA A 344 2.03 -9.18 -15.00
N LEU A 345 1.35 -9.10 -13.87
CA LEU A 345 0.95 -7.83 -13.25
C LEU A 345 2.15 -6.98 -12.83
N ALA A 346 3.21 -7.61 -12.33
CA ALA A 346 4.43 -6.94 -11.93
C ALA A 346 5.16 -6.29 -13.10
N VAL A 347 5.34 -7.05 -14.19
CA VAL A 347 5.92 -6.52 -15.43
C VAL A 347 5.07 -5.39 -16.00
N MET A 348 3.75 -5.53 -15.96
CA MET A 348 2.83 -4.47 -16.38
C MET A 348 2.98 -3.20 -15.53
N ALA A 349 3.00 -3.33 -14.19
CA ALA A 349 3.16 -2.21 -13.27
C ALA A 349 4.48 -1.46 -13.53
N ALA A 350 5.60 -2.19 -13.62
CA ALA A 350 6.90 -1.60 -13.93
C ALA A 350 6.91 -0.86 -15.28
N ARG A 351 6.25 -1.40 -16.30
CA ARG A 351 6.14 -0.75 -17.62
C ARG A 351 5.29 0.52 -17.61
N GLU A 352 4.21 0.55 -16.84
CA GLU A 352 3.41 1.78 -16.69
C GLU A 352 4.19 2.85 -15.93
N LEU A 353 4.92 2.48 -14.88
CA LEU A 353 5.80 3.40 -14.12
C LEU A 353 6.90 4.00 -15.00
N ALA A 354 7.58 3.18 -15.79
CA ALA A 354 8.62 3.66 -16.71
C ALA A 354 8.06 4.63 -17.75
N ARG A 355 6.87 4.36 -18.32
CA ARG A 355 6.23 5.28 -19.25
C ARG A 355 5.87 6.60 -18.59
N ASP A 356 5.35 6.59 -17.37
CA ASP A 356 4.95 7.81 -16.69
C ASP A 356 6.18 8.67 -16.32
N LYS A 357 7.33 8.05 -16.04
CA LYS A 357 8.64 8.75 -15.93
C LYS A 357 9.08 9.36 -17.28
N ASP A 358 9.00 8.61 -18.38
CA ASP A 358 9.38 9.09 -19.73
C ASP A 358 8.37 10.10 -20.32
N GLY A 359 7.13 10.10 -19.84
CA GLY A 359 6.04 10.99 -20.22
C GLY A 359 6.15 12.40 -19.66
N ALA A 360 7.09 12.66 -18.75
CA ALA A 360 7.45 13.98 -18.25
C ALA A 360 8.33 14.76 -19.26
N LEU A 361 7.83 14.90 -20.50
CA LEU A 361 8.29 15.72 -21.64
C LEU A 361 9.73 15.52 -22.17
N PRO A 362 9.85 15.64 -23.52
CA PRO A 362 10.69 16.72 -24.02
C PRO A 362 9.93 17.63 -24.98
N ASN A 363 9.58 18.82 -24.51
CA ASN A 363 9.57 19.99 -25.40
C ASN A 363 11.02 20.33 -25.72
N ARG A 364 11.54 19.71 -26.78
CA ARG A 364 12.64 20.25 -27.59
C ARG A 364 12.24 20.10 -29.06
N ARG A 365 11.68 21.17 -29.60
CA ARG A 365 12.03 21.63 -30.95
C ARG A 365 12.79 22.93 -30.78
#